data_AF-A0A2T4V050-F1
#
_entry.id   AF-A0A2T4V050-F1
#
_cell.length_a   1.000
_cell.length_b   1.000
_cell.length_c   1.000
_cell.angle_alpha   90.00
_cell.angle_beta   90.00
_cell.angle_gamma   90.00
#
_symmetry.space_group_name_H-M   'P 1'
#
loop_
_entity.id
_entity.type
_entity.pdbx_description
1 polymer ?
#
loop_
_entity_poly.entity_id
_entity_poly.type
_entity_poly.pdbx_seq_one_letter_code
_entity_poly.pdbx_strand_id
1 'polypeptide(L)'
;MSIRWTVTTTALVAAIALSGCGGVVEPPADGEKLTPEELATTAAALTPAGTAGGWFAYNFQIGAGSATACTGARYVRYVSKYNKWVGAVLCGSKNRYKLYMSSSQTGTYYQLADYSGHGQDHCELVNTQFTLPNDDDITSGGCTNCALGALIDPIGVQVYARSAVGGAFSLATAVDWGDLSTEWYECGVPVTEWRTYTFKTYGSVRYCSGDRYVRYVPKYNKWVGAELCESNRYKLYMSSSETGTYYEIADYAGHGQDHCELVNSQFTLPNEDDITSGGCTTCALGNLLDPIGVPVYARGYFGEAFNLVTSVDWGDLTTDSYRCGISIQ
;
A
#
# COMPACT_ATOMS: atom_id res chain seq x y z
N MET A 1 62.03 23.87 35.40
CA MET A 1 61.37 22.55 35.35
C MET A 1 60.27 22.53 36.41
N SER A 2 59.13 21.87 36.17
CA SER A 2 57.87 22.05 36.93
C SER A 2 57.26 20.68 37.28
N ILE A 3 56.36 20.47 38.25
CA ILE A 3 55.54 21.39 39.10
C ILE A 3 55.60 20.91 40.57
N ARG A 4 55.39 21.81 41.55
CA ARG A 4 54.71 21.47 42.82
C ARG A 4 53.75 22.59 43.24
N TRP A 5 52.45 22.34 43.18
CA TRP A 5 51.45 23.11 43.93
C TRP A 5 50.33 22.20 44.44
N THR A 6 49.79 22.61 45.59
CA THR A 6 48.99 21.80 46.52
C THR A 6 47.51 21.88 46.17
N VAL A 7 46.76 20.80 46.45
CA VAL A 7 45.29 20.85 46.48
C VAL A 7 44.84 21.51 47.78
N THR A 8 43.93 22.48 47.69
CA THR A 8 43.16 22.97 48.85
C THR A 8 41.71 23.21 48.44
N THR A 9 40.79 22.60 49.19
CA THR A 9 39.33 22.72 49.02
C THR A 9 38.76 23.73 50.00
N THR A 10 37.94 24.68 49.52
CA THR A 10 36.71 25.11 50.23
C THR A 10 35.78 25.87 49.28
N ALA A 11 34.47 25.80 49.56
CA ALA A 11 33.40 26.27 48.70
C ALA A 11 33.05 27.76 48.90
N LEU A 12 32.35 28.34 47.92
CA LEU A 12 31.26 29.26 48.23
C LEU A 12 30.12 29.15 47.20
N VAL A 13 28.89 29.10 47.70
CA VAL A 13 27.66 29.14 46.91
C VAL A 13 27.22 30.59 46.74
N ALA A 14 26.87 30.99 45.53
CA ALA A 14 26.10 32.21 45.28
C ALA A 14 25.18 31.99 44.07
N ALA A 15 23.88 31.83 44.32
CA ALA A 15 22.88 31.79 43.27
C ALA A 15 22.53 33.21 42.81
N ILE A 16 22.47 33.43 41.50
CA ILE A 16 21.84 34.62 40.92
C ILE A 16 20.70 34.12 40.04
N ALA A 17 19.47 34.43 40.45
CA ALA A 17 18.30 34.20 39.64
C ALA A 17 18.16 35.32 38.59
N LEU A 18 17.97 34.93 37.32
CA LEU A 18 17.46 35.81 36.28
C LEU A 18 16.28 35.12 35.59
N SER A 19 15.09 35.58 35.93
CA SER A 19 13.83 35.22 35.31
C SER A 19 13.66 35.93 33.96
N GLY A 20 13.27 35.22 32.90
CA GLY A 20 12.94 35.90 31.63
C GLY A 20 12.62 34.99 30.44
N CYS A 21 11.37 34.54 30.36
CA CYS A 21 10.63 34.21 29.12
C CYS A 21 11.24 33.24 28.08
N GLY A 22 10.64 32.04 27.98
CA GLY A 22 10.86 31.10 26.87
C GLY A 22 10.19 29.77 27.17
N GLY A 23 8.87 29.69 26.98
CA GLY A 23 8.08 28.50 27.33
C GLY A 23 8.40 27.31 26.42
N VAL A 24 9.12 26.32 26.94
CA VAL A 24 9.18 24.98 26.35
C VAL A 24 7.89 24.27 26.70
N VAL A 25 7.14 23.81 25.70
CA VAL A 25 6.02 22.90 25.92
C VAL A 25 6.62 21.51 26.12
N GLU A 26 6.63 21.02 27.36
CA GLU A 26 6.99 19.63 27.64
C GLU A 26 5.99 18.69 26.94
N PRO A 27 6.45 17.65 26.24
CA PRO A 27 5.56 16.65 25.68
C PRO A 27 4.87 15.88 26.82
N PRO A 28 3.62 15.40 26.62
CA PRO A 28 2.92 14.66 27.65
C PRO A 28 3.65 13.36 27.96
N ALA A 29 4.22 13.27 29.16
CA ALA A 29 4.69 12.02 29.73
C ALA A 29 3.48 11.13 30.05
N ASP A 30 3.08 10.32 29.06
CA ASP A 30 2.42 9.02 29.21
C ASP A 30 2.23 8.40 27.81
N GLY A 31 3.36 8.10 27.15
CA GLY A 31 3.37 7.26 25.95
C GLY A 31 3.13 5.80 26.35
N GLU A 32 1.97 5.24 25.98
CA GLU A 32 1.66 3.82 26.20
C GLU A 32 2.74 2.96 25.52
N LYS A 33 3.47 2.20 26.35
CA LYS A 33 4.63 1.43 25.91
C LYS A 33 4.15 0.17 25.21
N LEU A 34 4.29 0.14 23.87
CA LEU A 34 3.91 -1.00 23.03
C LEU A 34 4.39 -2.33 23.64
N THR A 35 3.52 -3.33 23.62
CA THR A 35 3.80 -4.59 24.32
C THR A 35 4.85 -5.41 23.56
N PRO A 36 5.64 -6.27 24.22
CA PRO A 36 6.64 -7.09 23.53
C PRO A 36 6.07 -8.01 22.43
N GLU A 37 4.76 -8.27 22.43
CA GLU A 37 4.05 -9.04 21.40
C GLU A 37 3.94 -8.29 20.06
N GLU A 38 3.97 -6.95 20.07
CA GLU A 38 3.97 -6.12 18.85
C GLU A 38 5.36 -5.97 18.22
N LEU A 39 6.43 -6.25 18.97
CA LEU A 39 7.84 -6.17 18.52
C LEU A 39 8.38 -7.49 17.96
N ALA A 40 7.64 -8.60 18.06
CA ALA A 40 8.19 -9.95 17.92
C ALA A 40 7.69 -10.74 16.69
N THR A 41 7.98 -10.27 15.47
CA THR A 41 7.95 -11.16 14.28
C THR A 41 9.03 -10.82 13.24
N THR A 42 10.22 -11.41 13.39
CA THR A 42 11.18 -11.59 12.28
C THR A 42 11.58 -13.07 12.17
N ALA A 43 11.96 -13.49 10.96
CA ALA A 43 12.32 -14.87 10.58
C ALA A 43 11.18 -15.91 10.56
N ALA A 44 10.27 -15.78 9.59
CA ALA A 44 9.56 -16.93 8.99
C ALA A 44 9.65 -16.84 7.46
N ALA A 45 9.90 -17.97 6.79
CA ALA A 45 10.06 -18.01 5.34
C ALA A 45 8.72 -17.91 4.60
N LEU A 46 8.68 -17.08 3.55
CA LEU A 46 7.77 -17.13 2.40
C LEU A 46 6.34 -17.65 2.66
N THR A 47 5.57 -16.90 3.44
CA THR A 47 4.11 -16.85 3.31
C THR A 47 3.69 -15.43 2.92
N PRO A 48 3.02 -15.22 1.78
CA PRO A 48 2.34 -13.94 1.53
C PRO A 48 1.24 -13.82 2.58
N ALA A 49 1.36 -12.84 3.48
CA ALA A 49 0.27 -12.46 4.37
C ALA A 49 -0.80 -11.74 3.53
N GLY A 50 -1.70 -12.43 2.85
CA GLY A 50 -2.68 -13.30 3.50
C GLY A 50 -3.89 -12.49 4.00
N THR A 51 -3.72 -11.17 4.13
CA THR A 51 -4.76 -10.18 4.37
C THR A 51 -5.46 -9.85 3.05
N ALA A 52 -6.75 -9.48 3.07
CA ALA A 52 -7.55 -9.21 1.88
C ALA A 52 -7.03 -7.97 1.11
N GLY A 53 -6.05 -8.18 0.24
CA GLY A 53 -5.17 -7.12 -0.23
C GLY A 53 -5.83 -6.11 -1.15
N GLY A 54 -5.36 -4.86 -1.07
CA GLY A 54 -5.53 -3.88 -2.13
C GLY A 54 -4.80 -4.31 -3.40
N TRP A 55 -5.10 -3.63 -4.51
CA TRP A 55 -4.38 -3.85 -5.76
C TRP A 55 -2.96 -3.29 -5.69
N PHE A 56 -2.05 -3.85 -6.48
CA PHE A 56 -0.74 -3.26 -6.76
C PHE A 56 -0.34 -3.56 -8.20
N ALA A 57 0.42 -2.65 -8.82
CA ALA A 57 0.88 -2.80 -10.18
C ALA A 57 1.82 -4.02 -10.30
N TYR A 58 1.52 -4.91 -11.23
CA TYR A 58 2.34 -6.08 -11.51
C TYR A 58 2.12 -6.57 -12.94
N ASN A 59 3.19 -6.67 -13.72
CA ASN A 59 3.13 -7.08 -15.12
C ASN A 59 3.12 -8.60 -15.26
N PHE A 60 2.00 -9.23 -14.90
CA PHE A 60 1.84 -10.68 -14.95
C PHE A 60 1.73 -11.23 -16.39
N GLN A 61 2.10 -12.50 -16.55
CA GLN A 61 1.92 -13.25 -17.80
C GLN A 61 0.49 -13.81 -17.89
N ILE A 62 -0.10 -13.75 -19.09
CA ILE A 62 -1.43 -14.30 -19.40
C ILE A 62 -1.25 -15.64 -20.12
N GLY A 63 -2.08 -16.63 -19.78
CA GLY A 63 -2.04 -17.97 -20.36
C GLY A 63 -2.27 -18.01 -21.86
N ALA A 64 -1.60 -18.93 -22.55
CA ALA A 64 -1.78 -19.13 -23.99
C ALA A 64 -3.26 -19.44 -24.32
N GLY A 65 -3.77 -18.83 -25.40
CA GLY A 65 -5.17 -18.95 -25.81
C GLY A 65 -6.16 -18.09 -25.00
N SER A 66 -5.78 -17.56 -23.82
CA SER A 66 -6.66 -16.64 -23.10
C SER A 66 -6.87 -15.34 -23.88
N ALA A 67 -8.12 -14.88 -23.98
CA ALA A 67 -8.46 -13.66 -24.68
C ALA A 67 -7.92 -12.41 -23.97
N THR A 68 -7.41 -11.47 -24.75
CA THR A 68 -6.79 -10.22 -24.29
C THR A 68 -7.46 -9.01 -24.93
N ALA A 69 -8.72 -8.76 -24.59
CA ALA A 69 -9.46 -7.58 -25.07
C ALA A 69 -8.94 -6.25 -24.51
N CYS A 70 -8.12 -6.30 -23.45
CA CYS A 70 -7.60 -5.11 -22.75
C CYS A 70 -6.08 -5.15 -22.65
N THR A 71 -5.45 -3.98 -22.82
CA THR A 71 -4.00 -3.81 -22.99
C THR A 71 -3.39 -2.77 -22.05
N GLY A 72 -4.20 -2.16 -21.17
CA GLY A 72 -3.75 -1.11 -20.26
C GLY A 72 -2.94 -1.60 -19.07
N ALA A 73 -2.83 -0.75 -18.05
CA ALA A 73 -2.11 -1.05 -16.82
C ALA A 73 -2.59 -2.36 -16.16
N ARG A 74 -1.63 -3.10 -15.58
CA ARG A 74 -1.85 -4.41 -14.98
C ARG A 74 -1.68 -4.35 -13.47
N TYR A 75 -2.66 -4.88 -12.77
CA TYR A 75 -2.68 -4.94 -11.31
C TYR A 75 -2.94 -6.36 -10.85
N VAL A 76 -2.43 -6.73 -9.68
CA VAL A 76 -2.82 -7.97 -9.01
C VAL A 76 -3.23 -7.69 -7.57
N ARG A 77 -4.04 -8.59 -7.02
CA ARG A 77 -4.36 -8.67 -5.60
C ARG A 77 -4.46 -10.12 -5.17
N TYR A 78 -4.26 -10.37 -3.87
CA TYR A 78 -4.55 -11.67 -3.28
C TYR A 78 -5.96 -11.70 -2.69
N VAL A 79 -6.74 -12.73 -3.03
CA VAL A 79 -8.09 -12.94 -2.52
C VAL A 79 -8.10 -14.16 -1.61
N SER A 80 -8.00 -13.91 -0.30
CA SER A 80 -7.87 -14.93 0.74
C SER A 80 -9.03 -15.93 0.77
N LYS A 81 -10.27 -15.46 0.50
CA LYS A 81 -11.49 -16.31 0.39
C LYS A 81 -11.29 -17.52 -0.53
N TYR A 82 -10.51 -17.38 -1.60
CA TYR A 82 -10.29 -18.42 -2.61
C TYR A 82 -8.89 -19.04 -2.59
N ASN A 83 -7.97 -18.47 -1.79
CA ASN A 83 -6.54 -18.74 -1.89
C ASN A 83 -6.06 -18.64 -3.36
N LYS A 84 -6.27 -17.46 -3.95
CA LYS A 84 -5.92 -17.15 -5.35
C LYS A 84 -5.39 -15.73 -5.49
N TRP A 85 -4.57 -15.55 -6.52
CA TRP A 85 -4.20 -14.25 -7.04
C TRP A 85 -5.14 -13.87 -8.17
N VAL A 86 -5.70 -12.66 -8.11
CA VAL A 86 -6.53 -12.10 -9.19
C VAL A 86 -5.72 -11.02 -9.87
N GLY A 87 -5.61 -11.12 -11.19
CA GLY A 87 -5.00 -10.11 -12.05
C GLY A 87 -6.06 -9.34 -12.80
N ALA A 88 -5.89 -8.03 -12.94
CA ALA A 88 -6.75 -7.15 -13.70
C ALA A 88 -5.93 -6.38 -14.75
N VAL A 89 -6.43 -6.30 -15.98
CA VAL A 89 -5.86 -5.49 -17.06
C VAL A 89 -6.86 -4.41 -17.45
N LEU A 90 -6.50 -3.14 -17.31
CA LEU A 90 -7.42 -2.03 -17.58
C LEU A 90 -7.77 -1.90 -19.07
N CYS A 91 -9.02 -1.57 -19.34
CA CYS A 91 -9.61 -1.36 -20.66
C CYS A 91 -9.86 0.14 -20.88
N GLY A 92 -8.79 0.94 -20.82
CA GLY A 92 -8.83 2.39 -21.00
C GLY A 92 -9.30 3.23 -19.79
N SER A 93 -9.90 2.62 -18.75
CA SER A 93 -10.27 3.33 -17.52
C SER A 93 -10.05 2.48 -16.26
N LYS A 94 -10.02 3.11 -15.08
CA LYS A 94 -9.93 2.38 -13.79
C LYS A 94 -11.17 1.55 -13.45
N ASN A 95 -12.32 1.84 -14.04
CA ASN A 95 -13.58 1.13 -13.77
C ASN A 95 -13.85 -0.05 -14.73
N ARG A 96 -13.15 -0.13 -15.87
CA ARG A 96 -13.32 -1.19 -16.87
C ARG A 96 -12.05 -2.02 -17.00
N TYR A 97 -12.13 -3.32 -16.76
CA TYR A 97 -10.97 -4.21 -16.72
C TYR A 97 -11.31 -5.64 -17.11
N LYS A 98 -10.36 -6.37 -17.69
CA LYS A 98 -10.45 -7.83 -17.86
C LYS A 98 -9.78 -8.51 -16.66
N LEU A 99 -10.51 -9.44 -16.03
CA LEU A 99 -10.02 -10.24 -14.91
C LEU A 99 -9.43 -11.57 -15.36
N TYR A 100 -8.38 -11.98 -14.65
CA TYR A 100 -7.64 -13.23 -14.75
C TYR A 100 -7.31 -13.76 -13.35
N MET A 101 -6.92 -15.02 -13.22
CA MET A 101 -6.60 -15.64 -11.94
C MET A 101 -5.39 -16.57 -12.03
N SER A 102 -4.65 -16.69 -10.92
CA SER A 102 -3.53 -17.61 -10.75
C SER A 102 -3.50 -18.21 -9.34
N SER A 103 -2.79 -19.33 -9.20
CA SER A 103 -2.43 -19.92 -7.90
C SER A 103 -1.17 -19.28 -7.29
N SER A 104 -0.41 -18.51 -8.06
CA SER A 104 0.83 -17.84 -7.63
C SER A 104 0.87 -16.39 -8.09
N GLN A 105 1.45 -15.50 -7.27
CA GLN A 105 1.65 -14.09 -7.62
C GLN A 105 2.42 -13.94 -8.94
N THR A 106 3.46 -14.78 -9.12
CA THR A 106 4.41 -14.75 -10.24
C THR A 106 4.12 -15.78 -11.32
N GLY A 107 3.02 -16.55 -11.18
CA GLY A 107 2.64 -17.58 -12.13
C GLY A 107 1.94 -17.03 -13.36
N THR A 108 1.55 -17.94 -14.26
CA THR A 108 0.64 -17.65 -15.36
C THR A 108 -0.75 -17.34 -14.83
N TYR A 109 -1.39 -16.29 -15.34
CA TYR A 109 -2.77 -15.93 -15.03
C TYR A 109 -3.68 -16.35 -16.20
N TYR A 110 -4.72 -17.09 -15.88
CA TYR A 110 -5.69 -17.61 -16.85
C TYR A 110 -6.99 -16.83 -16.74
N GLN A 111 -7.72 -16.70 -17.84
CA GLN A 111 -9.00 -16.00 -17.82
C GLN A 111 -10.02 -16.71 -16.92
N LEU A 112 -10.98 -15.95 -16.43
CA LEU A 112 -12.13 -16.51 -15.72
C LEU A 112 -13.18 -17.00 -16.73
N ALA A 113 -13.71 -18.20 -16.52
CA ALA A 113 -14.91 -18.70 -17.17
C ALA A 113 -15.98 -18.95 -16.11
N ASP A 114 -17.23 -18.66 -16.44
CA ASP A 114 -18.39 -18.88 -15.60
C ASP A 114 -19.20 -20.04 -16.20
N TYR A 115 -19.42 -21.11 -15.42
CA TYR A 115 -20.19 -22.29 -15.85
C TYR A 115 -21.71 -22.04 -15.88
N SER A 116 -22.21 -21.00 -15.20
CA SER A 116 -23.64 -20.80 -14.98
C SER A 116 -23.97 -19.31 -14.89
N GLY A 117 -23.87 -18.62 -16.03
CA GLY A 117 -24.11 -17.19 -16.13
C GLY A 117 -23.28 -16.58 -17.25
N HIS A 118 -22.87 -15.33 -17.07
CA HIS A 118 -21.98 -14.61 -17.99
C HIS A 118 -20.75 -14.01 -17.27
N GLY A 119 -20.54 -14.33 -15.99
CA GLY A 119 -19.43 -13.85 -15.16
C GLY A 119 -19.73 -12.60 -14.33
N GLN A 120 -20.99 -12.22 -14.14
CA GLN A 120 -21.36 -11.10 -13.26
C GLN A 120 -20.88 -11.34 -11.82
N ASP A 121 -20.98 -12.59 -11.37
CA ASP A 121 -20.53 -13.10 -10.07
C ASP A 121 -19.04 -12.82 -9.79
N HIS A 122 -18.18 -12.84 -10.82
CA HIS A 122 -16.74 -12.56 -10.74
C HIS A 122 -16.44 -11.15 -10.20
N CYS A 123 -17.41 -10.24 -10.22
CA CYS A 123 -17.27 -8.91 -9.63
C CYS A 123 -17.00 -8.92 -8.11
N GLU A 124 -17.32 -10.00 -7.40
CA GLU A 124 -16.92 -10.15 -5.98
C GLU A 124 -15.39 -10.19 -5.77
N LEU A 125 -14.62 -10.54 -6.81
CA LEU A 125 -13.16 -10.56 -6.77
C LEU A 125 -12.56 -9.15 -6.67
N VAL A 126 -13.33 -8.13 -7.07
CA VAL A 126 -12.93 -6.72 -7.02
C VAL A 126 -13.68 -6.00 -5.90
N ASN A 127 -15.00 -6.08 -5.92
CA ASN A 127 -15.90 -5.41 -4.99
C ASN A 127 -16.27 -6.34 -3.83
N THR A 128 -15.73 -6.09 -2.64
CA THR A 128 -16.03 -6.90 -1.44
C THR A 128 -17.43 -6.67 -0.87
N GLN A 129 -18.16 -5.67 -1.37
CA GLN A 129 -19.57 -5.40 -1.06
C GLN A 129 -20.51 -5.89 -2.18
N PHE A 130 -19.98 -6.64 -3.16
CA PHE A 130 -20.77 -7.20 -4.24
C PHE A 130 -21.76 -8.24 -3.71
N THR A 131 -23.01 -8.11 -4.13
CA THR A 131 -24.07 -9.08 -3.89
C THR A 131 -24.78 -9.35 -5.20
N LEU A 132 -25.05 -10.64 -5.46
CA LEU A 132 -25.78 -11.07 -6.64
C LEU A 132 -27.12 -11.67 -6.18
N PRO A 133 -28.28 -11.08 -6.53
CA PRO A 133 -29.58 -11.58 -6.06
C PRO A 133 -29.97 -12.93 -6.67
N ASN A 134 -29.54 -13.22 -7.90
CA ASN A 134 -29.78 -14.47 -8.59
C ASN A 134 -28.63 -14.77 -9.57
N ASP A 135 -27.87 -15.82 -9.29
CA ASP A 135 -26.77 -16.32 -10.12
C ASP A 135 -27.28 -16.87 -11.46
N ASP A 136 -28.47 -17.50 -11.44
CA ASP A 136 -29.07 -18.15 -12.62
C ASP A 136 -29.69 -17.17 -13.64
N ASP A 137 -29.70 -15.86 -13.37
CA ASP A 137 -30.21 -14.86 -14.32
C ASP A 137 -29.17 -14.55 -15.41
N ILE A 138 -29.20 -15.33 -16.49
CA ILE A 138 -28.36 -15.12 -17.68
C ILE A 138 -28.54 -13.75 -18.35
N THR A 139 -29.57 -12.95 -18.04
CA THR A 139 -29.76 -11.64 -18.69
C THR A 139 -29.05 -10.49 -17.97
N SER A 140 -28.93 -10.54 -16.64
CA SER A 140 -28.28 -9.48 -15.86
C SER A 140 -27.55 -9.94 -14.60
N GLY A 141 -27.67 -11.21 -14.19
CA GLY A 141 -27.33 -11.71 -12.85
C GLY A 141 -28.13 -11.03 -11.73
N GLY A 142 -29.19 -10.30 -12.05
CA GLY A 142 -29.76 -9.28 -11.16
C GLY A 142 -28.80 -8.13 -10.79
N CYS A 143 -27.67 -7.99 -11.47
CA CYS A 143 -26.63 -7.00 -11.15
C CYS A 143 -26.95 -5.63 -11.78
N THR A 144 -27.55 -4.73 -11.01
CA THR A 144 -27.91 -3.37 -11.49
C THR A 144 -26.73 -2.42 -11.63
N ASN A 145 -25.60 -2.73 -10.98
CA ASN A 145 -24.43 -1.86 -10.85
C ASN A 145 -23.17 -2.45 -11.49
N CYS A 146 -23.32 -3.44 -12.38
CA CYS A 146 -22.21 -3.94 -13.20
C CYS A 146 -22.58 -4.10 -14.67
N ALA A 147 -21.56 -4.07 -15.53
CA ALA A 147 -21.68 -4.31 -16.96
C ALA A 147 -20.56 -5.24 -17.43
N LEU A 148 -20.85 -6.01 -18.48
CA LEU A 148 -19.93 -6.96 -19.09
C LEU A 148 -19.71 -6.60 -20.56
N GLY A 149 -18.54 -6.94 -21.08
CA GLY A 149 -18.24 -6.89 -22.52
C GLY A 149 -18.85 -8.03 -23.31
N ALA A 150 -18.50 -8.15 -24.59
CA ALA A 150 -18.99 -9.26 -25.41
C ALA A 150 -18.57 -10.61 -24.81
N LEU A 151 -19.42 -11.61 -24.97
CA LEU A 151 -19.13 -12.98 -24.54
C LEU A 151 -18.05 -13.59 -25.42
N ILE A 152 -17.17 -14.37 -24.79
CA ILE A 152 -16.04 -15.06 -25.40
C ILE A 152 -16.21 -16.54 -25.10
N ASP A 153 -16.30 -17.34 -26.17
CA ASP A 153 -16.15 -18.78 -26.14
C ASP A 153 -14.64 -19.12 -26.05
N PRO A 154 -14.18 -19.81 -24.99
CA PRO A 154 -12.79 -20.19 -24.81
C PRO A 154 -12.56 -21.71 -24.91
N ILE A 155 -13.44 -22.47 -25.58
CA ILE A 155 -13.30 -23.94 -25.73
C ILE A 155 -11.86 -24.32 -26.13
N GLY A 156 -11.29 -25.26 -25.37
CA GLY A 156 -9.91 -25.73 -25.53
C GLY A 156 -8.83 -24.90 -24.81
N VAL A 157 -9.18 -23.77 -24.20
CA VAL A 157 -8.26 -22.90 -23.45
C VAL A 157 -8.27 -23.26 -21.95
N GLN A 158 -7.14 -23.06 -21.27
CA GLN A 158 -7.10 -23.16 -19.80
C GLN A 158 -7.76 -21.94 -19.15
N VAL A 159 -8.70 -22.18 -18.24
CA VAL A 159 -9.51 -21.17 -17.55
C VAL A 159 -9.60 -21.48 -16.05
N TYR A 160 -9.78 -20.46 -15.22
CA TYR A 160 -10.27 -20.65 -13.86
C TYR A 160 -11.80 -20.53 -13.87
N ALA A 161 -12.49 -21.55 -13.37
CA ALA A 161 -13.95 -21.60 -13.39
C ALA A 161 -14.53 -22.12 -12.07
N ARG A 162 -15.81 -21.84 -11.84
CA ARG A 162 -16.61 -22.28 -10.69
C ARG A 162 -18.07 -22.42 -11.09
N SER A 163 -18.83 -23.22 -10.34
CA SER A 163 -20.22 -23.56 -10.65
C SER A 163 -21.28 -22.66 -10.02
N ALA A 164 -20.88 -21.74 -9.14
CA ALA A 164 -21.76 -20.81 -8.42
C ALA A 164 -20.95 -19.72 -7.71
N VAL A 165 -21.55 -18.55 -7.50
CA VAL A 165 -21.07 -17.44 -6.68
C VAL A 165 -20.65 -17.90 -5.29
N GLY A 166 -19.56 -17.36 -4.75
CA GLY A 166 -18.97 -17.84 -3.50
C GLY A 166 -18.25 -19.20 -3.58
N GLY A 167 -18.44 -19.97 -4.65
CA GLY A 167 -17.77 -21.26 -4.89
C GLY A 167 -16.27 -21.13 -5.16
N ALA A 168 -15.55 -22.22 -4.91
CA ALA A 168 -14.10 -22.29 -5.13
C ALA A 168 -13.75 -22.38 -6.62
N PHE A 169 -12.78 -21.59 -7.06
CA PHE A 169 -12.26 -21.63 -8.42
C PHE A 169 -11.27 -22.78 -8.64
N SER A 170 -11.53 -23.57 -9.68
CA SER A 170 -10.66 -24.65 -10.16
C SER A 170 -10.05 -24.27 -11.51
N LEU A 171 -8.80 -24.69 -11.76
CA LEU A 171 -8.18 -24.59 -13.09
C LEU A 171 -8.67 -25.76 -13.94
N ALA A 172 -9.31 -25.48 -15.06
CA ALA A 172 -9.82 -26.47 -16.01
C ALA A 172 -9.41 -26.08 -17.45
N THR A 173 -9.60 -27.01 -18.38
CA THR A 173 -9.71 -26.65 -19.80
C THR A 173 -11.19 -26.47 -20.09
N ALA A 174 -11.57 -25.37 -20.74
CA ALA A 174 -12.94 -25.15 -21.18
C ALA A 174 -13.33 -26.22 -22.22
N VAL A 175 -14.49 -26.85 -22.06
CA VAL A 175 -14.93 -28.01 -22.87
C VAL A 175 -16.24 -27.80 -23.61
N ASP A 176 -17.09 -26.86 -23.17
CA ASP A 176 -18.36 -26.60 -23.84
C ASP A 176 -18.77 -25.11 -23.81
N TRP A 177 -19.92 -24.82 -24.43
CA TRP A 177 -20.50 -23.48 -24.56
C TRP A 177 -21.01 -22.90 -23.23
N GLY A 178 -20.97 -23.67 -22.14
CA GLY A 178 -21.20 -23.21 -20.79
C GLY A 178 -19.98 -22.57 -20.14
N ASP A 179 -18.75 -22.79 -20.63
CA ASP A 179 -17.51 -22.18 -20.11
C ASP A 179 -17.32 -20.71 -20.55
N LEU A 180 -18.36 -19.86 -20.45
CA LEU A 180 -18.32 -18.52 -21.04
C LEU A 180 -17.40 -17.56 -20.28
N SER A 181 -16.66 -16.74 -21.04
CA SER A 181 -15.92 -15.59 -20.52
C SER A 181 -16.47 -14.30 -21.15
N THR A 182 -15.96 -13.14 -20.72
CA THR A 182 -16.33 -11.83 -21.27
C THR A 182 -15.10 -10.97 -21.56
N GLU A 183 -15.16 -10.08 -22.55
CA GLU A 183 -14.08 -9.16 -22.91
C GLU A 183 -13.63 -8.27 -21.74
N TRP A 184 -14.56 -7.79 -20.92
CA TRP A 184 -14.28 -6.87 -19.81
C TRP A 184 -15.40 -6.87 -18.78
N TYR A 185 -15.08 -6.37 -17.60
CA TYR A 185 -15.97 -6.19 -16.46
C TYR A 185 -15.97 -4.71 -16.06
N GLU A 186 -17.13 -4.18 -15.68
CA GLU A 186 -17.27 -2.94 -14.89
C GLU A 186 -18.03 -3.29 -13.61
N CYS A 187 -17.35 -3.49 -12.47
CA CYS A 187 -17.97 -4.01 -11.24
C CYS A 187 -18.44 -2.94 -10.24
N GLY A 188 -18.73 -1.73 -10.73
CA GLY A 188 -19.12 -0.57 -9.91
C GLY A 188 -18.00 0.00 -9.02
N VAL A 189 -16.80 -0.59 -9.02
CA VAL A 189 -15.62 -0.10 -8.27
C VAL A 189 -14.38 -0.08 -9.16
N PRO A 190 -13.44 0.86 -8.92
CA PRO A 190 -12.20 0.94 -9.68
C PRO A 190 -11.17 -0.12 -9.23
N VAL A 191 -10.30 -0.51 -10.17
CA VAL A 191 -9.03 -1.18 -9.90
C VAL A 191 -7.94 -0.10 -9.83
N THR A 192 -7.48 0.20 -8.61
CA THR A 192 -6.42 1.18 -8.31
C THR A 192 -5.56 0.72 -7.14
N GLU A 193 -4.27 1.10 -7.15
CA GLU A 193 -3.36 0.77 -6.03
C GLU A 193 -3.80 1.42 -4.71
N TRP A 194 -4.30 2.65 -4.81
CA TRP A 194 -4.86 3.41 -3.71
C TRP A 194 -6.36 3.15 -3.58
N ARG A 195 -6.81 2.97 -2.33
CA ARG A 195 -8.22 2.99 -1.93
C ARG A 195 -8.43 4.02 -0.84
N THR A 196 -9.61 4.65 -0.79
CA THR A 196 -9.99 5.52 0.33
C THR A 196 -10.12 4.68 1.61
N TYR A 197 -9.45 5.09 2.70
CA TYR A 197 -9.53 4.42 3.99
C TYR A 197 -9.07 5.34 5.13
N THR A 198 -9.92 5.55 6.12
CA THR A 198 -9.63 6.40 7.28
C THR A 198 -8.84 5.62 8.34
N PHE A 199 -7.53 5.47 8.11
CA PHE A 199 -6.63 4.83 9.07
C PHE A 199 -6.41 5.65 10.34
N LYS A 200 -5.91 5.00 11.41
CA LYS A 200 -5.42 5.66 12.64
C LYS A 200 -3.94 6.00 12.49
N THR A 201 -3.54 7.18 12.92
CA THR A 201 -2.13 7.59 13.00
C THR A 201 -1.62 7.45 14.43
N TYR A 202 -0.33 7.13 14.60
CA TYR A 202 0.35 7.28 15.89
C TYR A 202 0.52 8.77 16.21
N GLY A 203 0.44 9.13 17.49
CA GLY A 203 0.52 10.52 17.94
C GLY A 203 -0.72 11.35 17.62
N SER A 204 -0.73 12.59 18.14
CA SER A 204 -1.82 13.55 18.00
C SER A 204 -1.56 14.64 16.95
N VAL A 205 -0.32 14.78 16.48
CA VAL A 205 0.06 15.80 15.49
C VAL A 205 -0.52 15.45 14.12
N ARG A 206 -1.17 16.42 13.49
CA ARG A 206 -1.64 16.32 12.10
C ARG A 206 -1.10 17.47 11.28
N TYR A 207 -0.40 17.12 10.22
CA TYR A 207 0.16 18.06 9.25
C TYR A 207 -0.83 18.38 8.13
N CYS A 208 -1.73 17.44 7.84
CA CYS A 208 -2.72 17.52 6.77
C CYS A 208 -4.08 17.02 7.28
N SER A 209 -5.16 17.36 6.57
CA SER A 209 -6.54 17.14 7.07
C SER A 209 -7.55 16.82 5.96
N GLY A 210 -7.09 16.43 4.78
CA GLY A 210 -7.92 16.01 3.66
C GLY A 210 -8.21 14.50 3.67
N ASP A 211 -8.63 14.00 2.52
CA ASP A 211 -8.96 12.59 2.35
C ASP A 211 -7.77 11.66 2.66
N ARG A 212 -8.08 10.50 3.25
CA ARG A 212 -7.10 9.46 3.61
C ARG A 212 -7.22 8.25 2.68
N TYR A 213 -6.08 7.81 2.17
CA TYR A 213 -5.95 6.68 1.27
C TYR A 213 -4.94 5.67 1.81
N VAL A 214 -5.11 4.40 1.48
CA VAL A 214 -4.11 3.36 1.73
C VAL A 214 -3.82 2.54 0.49
N ARG A 215 -2.58 2.02 0.42
CA ARG A 215 -2.15 1.00 -0.53
C ARG A 215 -1.28 -0.03 0.17
N TYR A 216 -1.21 -1.22 -0.41
CA TYR A 216 -0.19 -2.20 -0.05
C TYR A 216 1.06 -2.01 -0.91
N VAL A 217 2.25 -2.19 -0.32
CA VAL A 217 3.54 -2.13 -1.02
C VAL A 217 4.25 -3.49 -0.85
N PRO A 218 4.12 -4.40 -1.84
CA PRO A 218 4.68 -5.76 -1.74
C PRO A 218 6.18 -5.82 -1.52
N LYS A 219 6.94 -4.85 -2.10
CA LYS A 219 8.40 -4.74 -1.96
C LYS A 219 8.85 -4.72 -0.49
N TYR A 220 8.02 -4.17 0.40
CA TYR A 220 8.33 -4.00 1.83
C TYR A 220 7.48 -4.85 2.77
N ASN A 221 6.44 -5.51 2.25
CA ASN A 221 5.38 -6.12 3.06
C ASN A 221 4.86 -5.12 4.11
N LYS A 222 4.37 -3.97 3.63
CA LYS A 222 3.84 -2.84 4.42
C LYS A 222 2.62 -2.24 3.76
N TRP A 223 1.81 -1.60 4.57
CA TRP A 223 0.75 -0.70 4.15
C TRP A 223 1.24 0.73 4.24
N VAL A 224 1.01 1.51 3.19
CA VAL A 224 1.31 2.94 3.15
C VAL A 224 -0.01 3.70 3.18
N GLY A 225 -0.14 4.59 4.15
CA GLY A 225 -1.25 5.52 4.28
C GLY A 225 -0.82 6.90 3.80
N ALA A 226 -1.68 7.58 3.06
CA ALA A 226 -1.51 8.96 2.64
C ALA A 226 -2.68 9.82 3.14
N GLU A 227 -2.39 10.94 3.80
CA GLU A 227 -3.38 11.97 4.15
C GLU A 227 -3.13 13.20 3.27
N LEU A 228 -4.13 13.57 2.46
CA LEU A 228 -3.99 14.70 1.54
C LEU A 228 -3.93 16.03 2.29
N CYS A 229 -3.04 16.89 1.84
CA CYS A 229 -2.97 18.31 2.16
C CYS A 229 -3.55 19.12 1.00
N GLU A 230 -3.22 18.72 -0.24
CA GLU A 230 -3.74 19.21 -1.52
C GLU A 230 -3.79 18.01 -2.51
N SER A 231 -4.24 18.21 -3.76
CA SER A 231 -4.40 17.13 -4.76
C SER A 231 -3.11 16.38 -5.15
N ASN A 232 -1.94 17.02 -5.01
CA ASN A 232 -0.62 16.43 -5.26
C ASN A 232 0.37 16.65 -4.10
N ARG A 233 -0.14 16.91 -2.89
CA ARG A 233 0.64 17.10 -1.66
C ARG A 233 0.01 16.33 -0.52
N TYR A 234 0.77 15.47 0.14
CA TYR A 234 0.26 14.53 1.15
C TYR A 234 1.31 14.20 2.20
N LYS A 235 0.89 13.91 3.43
CA LYS A 235 1.76 13.25 4.42
C LYS A 235 1.66 11.74 4.23
N LEU A 236 2.82 11.06 4.23
CA LEU A 236 2.90 9.61 4.19
C LEU A 236 3.10 9.03 5.59
N TYR A 237 2.49 7.87 5.80
CA TYR A 237 2.57 7.06 7.01
C TYR A 237 2.68 5.58 6.62
N MET A 238 3.18 4.72 7.51
CA MET A 238 3.37 3.30 7.25
C MET A 238 2.86 2.42 8.38
N SER A 239 2.36 1.22 8.05
CA SER A 239 1.94 0.20 9.02
C SER A 239 2.30 -1.21 8.54
N SER A 240 2.42 -2.14 9.49
CA SER A 240 2.47 -3.59 9.23
C SER A 240 1.09 -4.17 8.89
N SER A 241 -0.01 -3.48 9.21
CA SER A 241 -1.38 -3.96 9.04
C SER A 241 -2.30 -2.90 8.42
N GLU A 242 -3.22 -3.33 7.54
CA GLU A 242 -4.18 -2.45 6.87
C GLU A 242 -5.04 -1.67 7.88
N THR A 243 -5.45 -2.34 8.97
CA THR A 243 -6.32 -1.81 10.02
C THR A 243 -5.55 -1.39 11.28
N GLY A 244 -4.22 -1.41 11.24
CA GLY A 244 -3.36 -1.08 12.36
C GLY A 244 -3.20 0.42 12.59
N THR A 245 -2.31 0.76 13.53
CA THR A 245 -1.79 2.12 13.68
C THR A 245 -0.75 2.39 12.59
N TYR A 246 -0.83 3.55 11.96
CA TYR A 246 0.13 4.01 10.95
C TYR A 246 1.07 5.03 11.60
N TYR A 247 2.37 4.77 11.50
CA TYR A 247 3.44 5.58 12.08
C TYR A 247 4.03 6.51 11.02
N GLU A 248 4.71 7.57 11.45
CA GLU A 248 5.46 8.42 10.52
C GLU A 248 6.62 7.66 9.88
N ILE A 249 7.07 8.13 8.72
CA ILE A 249 8.19 7.54 7.99
C ILE A 249 9.38 8.49 8.11
N ALA A 250 10.47 8.01 8.68
CA ALA A 250 11.73 8.74 8.83
C ALA A 250 12.79 8.18 7.87
N ASP A 251 13.69 9.05 7.43
CA ASP A 251 14.81 8.75 6.55
C ASP A 251 16.11 8.99 7.33
N TYR A 252 16.91 7.93 7.56
CA TYR A 252 18.18 8.03 8.30
C TYR A 252 19.30 8.72 7.52
N ALA A 253 19.23 8.75 6.18
CA ALA A 253 20.33 9.14 5.31
C ALA A 253 19.89 10.15 4.22
N GLY A 254 18.99 11.05 4.60
CA GLY A 254 18.48 12.06 3.68
C GLY A 254 17.42 12.94 4.33
N HIS A 255 16.40 13.30 3.56
CA HIS A 255 15.25 14.08 4.01
C HIS A 255 13.90 13.44 3.61
N GLY A 256 13.90 12.24 3.03
CA GLY A 256 12.71 11.49 2.61
C GLY A 256 12.28 11.72 1.15
N GLN A 257 13.13 12.25 0.26
CA GLN A 257 12.82 12.34 -1.18
C GLN A 257 12.64 10.94 -1.80
N ASP A 258 13.41 9.97 -1.31
CA ASP A 258 13.41 8.57 -1.67
C ASP A 258 12.06 7.86 -1.39
N HIS A 259 11.34 8.29 -0.33
CA HIS A 259 10.02 7.79 0.06
C HIS A 259 8.97 7.95 -1.05
N CYS A 260 9.24 8.75 -2.08
CA CYS A 260 8.39 8.86 -3.25
C CYS A 260 8.22 7.54 -4.05
N GLU A 261 9.07 6.52 -3.84
CA GLU A 261 8.79 5.17 -4.36
C GLU A 261 7.57 4.49 -3.73
N LEU A 262 7.21 4.87 -2.50
CA LEU A 262 6.06 4.32 -1.79
C LEU A 262 4.74 4.69 -2.49
N VAL A 263 4.75 5.79 -3.25
CA VAL A 263 3.58 6.29 -3.98
C VAL A 263 3.67 6.03 -5.48
N ASN A 264 4.88 6.09 -6.06
CA ASN A 264 5.12 5.95 -7.49
C ASN A 264 6.00 4.70 -7.76
N SER A 265 5.40 3.65 -8.33
CA SER A 265 6.12 2.41 -8.66
C SER A 265 7.14 2.53 -9.80
N GLN A 266 7.15 3.66 -10.53
CA GLN A 266 8.14 4.00 -11.55
C GLN A 266 9.19 5.00 -11.04
N PHE A 267 9.20 5.29 -9.74
CA PHE A 267 10.17 6.19 -9.13
C PHE A 267 11.59 5.62 -9.22
N THR A 268 12.52 6.47 -9.59
CA THR A 268 13.96 6.20 -9.55
C THR A 268 14.68 7.41 -8.96
N LEU A 269 15.71 7.14 -8.17
CA LEU A 269 16.55 8.15 -7.54
C LEU A 269 17.96 8.03 -8.16
N PRO A 270 18.41 8.96 -9.01
CA PRO A 270 19.73 8.88 -9.65
C PRO A 270 20.92 8.91 -8.69
N ASN A 271 20.77 9.58 -7.55
CA ASN A 271 21.76 9.62 -6.47
C ASN A 271 21.03 9.78 -5.14
N GLU A 272 21.31 8.92 -4.16
CA GLU A 272 20.68 9.00 -2.84
C GLU A 272 21.34 10.07 -1.94
N ASP A 273 22.66 10.22 -2.01
CA ASP A 273 23.44 11.15 -1.19
C ASP A 273 23.21 12.66 -1.52
N ASP A 274 22.33 12.99 -2.49
CA ASP A 274 21.96 14.38 -2.78
C ASP A 274 20.80 14.86 -1.90
N ILE A 275 21.17 15.37 -0.73
CA ILE A 275 20.28 16.03 0.25
C ILE A 275 19.36 17.13 -0.34
N THR A 276 19.69 17.72 -1.51
CA THR A 276 18.89 18.80 -2.09
C THR A 276 17.79 18.34 -3.06
N SER A 277 17.89 17.14 -3.64
CA SER A 277 16.86 16.63 -4.56
C SER A 277 16.82 15.12 -4.78
N GLY A 278 17.88 14.40 -4.46
CA GLY A 278 18.12 13.02 -4.92
C GLY A 278 18.12 12.86 -6.45
N GLY A 279 18.23 13.96 -7.20
CA GLY A 279 17.98 14.01 -8.64
C GLY A 279 16.49 14.01 -9.06
N CYS A 280 15.53 13.99 -8.13
CA CYS A 280 14.11 14.02 -8.46
C CYS A 280 13.61 15.45 -8.75
N THR A 281 13.57 15.82 -10.03
CA THR A 281 13.14 17.16 -10.50
C THR A 281 11.66 17.47 -10.32
N THR A 282 10.83 16.47 -10.00
CA THR A 282 9.39 16.62 -9.74
C THR A 282 9.02 16.43 -8.27
N CYS A 283 10.02 16.21 -7.41
CA CYS A 283 9.82 16.04 -5.98
C CYS A 283 9.96 17.37 -5.23
N ALA A 284 9.16 17.53 -4.18
CA ALA A 284 9.37 18.56 -3.17
C ALA A 284 8.90 18.04 -1.81
N LEU A 285 9.66 18.38 -0.77
CA LEU A 285 9.30 18.15 0.62
C LEU A 285 8.73 19.44 1.22
N GLY A 286 7.92 19.30 2.26
CA GLY A 286 7.48 20.40 3.11
C GLY A 286 8.54 20.77 4.15
N ASN A 287 8.12 21.24 5.32
CA ASN A 287 9.07 21.46 6.41
C ASN A 287 9.63 20.11 6.89
N LEU A 288 10.93 20.08 7.20
CA LEU A 288 11.54 18.93 7.89
C LEU A 288 11.17 18.98 9.37
N LEU A 289 11.02 17.80 9.95
CA LEU A 289 10.53 17.58 11.30
C LEU A 289 11.43 16.56 11.98
N ASP A 290 11.65 16.76 13.26
CA ASP A 290 12.52 15.95 14.10
C ASP A 290 11.67 15.15 15.11
N PRO A 291 11.46 13.84 14.88
CA PRO A 291 10.51 13.02 15.65
C PRO A 291 11.15 12.35 16.88
N ILE A 292 12.14 12.97 17.54
CA ILE A 292 12.88 12.37 18.68
C ILE A 292 11.94 11.74 19.72
N GLY A 293 12.17 10.47 20.03
CA GLY A 293 11.41 9.70 21.01
C GLY A 293 10.08 9.15 20.48
N VAL A 294 9.69 9.45 19.24
CA VAL A 294 8.48 8.93 18.59
C VAL A 294 8.82 7.63 17.84
N PRO A 295 7.96 6.59 17.89
CA PRO A 295 8.09 5.43 17.01
C PRO A 295 7.78 5.78 15.56
N VAL A 296 8.70 5.44 14.66
CA VAL A 296 8.68 5.73 13.23
C VAL A 296 9.08 4.48 12.43
N TYR A 297 8.63 4.38 11.18
CA TYR A 297 9.22 3.45 10.22
C TYR A 297 10.42 4.11 9.55
N ALA A 298 11.59 3.52 9.67
CA ALA A 298 12.83 4.06 9.10
C ALA A 298 13.68 3.01 8.37
N ARG A 299 14.60 3.48 7.53
CA ARG A 299 15.60 2.69 6.80
C ARG A 299 16.84 3.53 6.50
N GLY A 300 17.95 2.88 6.19
CA GLY A 300 19.22 3.55 5.87
C GLY A 300 19.34 3.94 4.40
N TYR A 301 18.89 3.09 3.48
CA TYR A 301 19.10 3.29 2.04
C TYR A 301 17.90 2.91 1.15
N PHE A 302 17.92 3.41 -0.08
CA PHE A 302 16.86 3.27 -1.06
C PHE A 302 16.70 1.81 -1.47
N GLY A 303 15.47 1.32 -1.42
CA GLY A 303 15.21 -0.09 -1.66
C GLY A 303 15.33 -0.99 -0.42
N GLU A 304 15.90 -0.54 0.68
CA GLU A 304 15.94 -1.31 1.94
C GLU A 304 14.57 -1.43 2.60
N ALA A 305 14.44 -2.44 3.45
CA ALA A 305 13.24 -2.70 4.23
C ALA A 305 13.09 -1.72 5.40
N PHE A 306 11.91 -1.13 5.53
CA PHE A 306 11.55 -0.26 6.66
C PHE A 306 11.31 -1.07 7.93
N ASN A 307 11.94 -0.63 9.02
CA ASN A 307 11.81 -1.20 10.37
C ASN A 307 11.11 -0.21 11.29
N LEU A 308 10.29 -0.70 12.22
CA LEU A 308 9.70 0.13 13.27
C LEU A 308 10.75 0.36 14.36
N VAL A 309 11.13 1.60 14.57
CA VAL A 309 12.18 2.04 15.49
C VAL A 309 11.65 3.20 16.33
N THR A 310 12.27 3.48 17.48
CA THR A 310 12.09 4.77 18.16
C THR A 310 13.15 5.71 17.61
N SER A 311 12.75 6.90 17.17
CA SER A 311 13.71 7.93 16.73
C SER A 311 14.60 8.34 17.91
N VAL A 312 15.92 8.40 17.68
CA VAL A 312 16.93 8.60 18.75
C VAL A 312 17.89 9.76 18.49
N ASP A 313 18.02 10.23 17.26
CA ASP A 313 18.89 11.37 16.94
C ASP A 313 18.33 12.25 15.80
N TRP A 314 19.05 13.34 15.53
CA TRP A 314 18.76 14.35 14.50
C TRP A 314 18.85 13.82 13.06
N GLY A 315 19.23 12.56 12.86
CA GLY A 315 19.25 11.88 11.57
C GLY A 315 17.92 11.21 11.21
N ASP A 316 17.02 10.96 12.18
CA ASP A 316 15.69 10.35 11.97
C ASP A 316 14.66 11.33 11.32
N LEU A 317 15.04 12.09 10.29
CA LEU A 317 14.21 13.18 9.78
C LEU A 317 12.95 12.68 9.05
N THR A 318 11.83 13.34 9.30
CA THR A 318 10.60 13.22 8.50
C THR A 318 10.19 14.59 7.96
N THR A 319 9.12 14.67 7.16
CA THR A 319 8.60 15.95 6.65
C THR A 319 7.09 16.08 6.85
N ASP A 320 6.58 17.30 6.99
CA ASP A 320 5.14 17.57 7.13
C ASP A 320 4.33 17.13 5.90
N SER A 321 4.95 17.09 4.71
CA SER A 321 4.29 16.73 3.46
C SER A 321 5.27 16.42 2.33
N TYR A 322 4.82 15.58 1.40
CA TYR A 322 5.53 15.17 0.20
C TYR A 322 4.74 15.62 -1.04
N ARG A 323 5.46 16.01 -2.09
CA ARG A 323 4.97 16.09 -3.47
C ARG A 323 5.89 15.20 -4.31
N CYS A 324 5.38 14.11 -4.89
CA CYS A 324 6.19 13.15 -5.68
C CYS A 324 5.88 13.16 -7.18
N GLY A 325 5.46 14.30 -7.73
CA GLY A 325 5.06 14.43 -9.13
C GLY A 325 3.76 13.69 -9.54
N ILE A 326 3.11 12.96 -8.64
CA ILE A 326 1.86 12.22 -8.89
C ILE A 326 0.73 12.61 -7.92
N SER A 327 -0.52 12.36 -8.34
CA SER A 327 -1.69 12.39 -7.47
C SER A 327 -2.08 10.98 -7.02
N ILE A 328 -2.76 10.89 -5.88
CA ILE A 328 -3.17 9.65 -5.20
C ILE A 328 -4.66 9.30 -5.47
N GLN A 329 -5.41 10.20 -6.12
CA GLN A 329 -6.89 10.15 -6.30
C GLN A 329 -7.37 9.40 -7.57
#